data_AF-A0AB34J8U3-F1
#
_entry.id   AF-A0AB34J8U3-F1
#
_cell.length_a   1.000
_cell.length_b   1.000
_cell.length_c   1.000
_cell.angle_alpha   90.00
_cell.angle_beta   90.00
_cell.angle_gamma   90.00
#
_symmetry.space_group_name_H-M   'P 1'
#
loop_
_entity.id
_entity.type
_entity.pdbx_description
1 polymer ?
#
loop_
_entity_poly.entity_id
_entity_poly.type
_entity_poly.pdbx_seq_one_letter_code
_entity_poly.pdbx_strand_id
1 'polypeptide(L)'
;MLATALGVTAVSIALLPCYFRRPRLLTAPWRMLSTPRPQLAEYTDSVSRAAAALRDGQLVAFPTETVYGLGAHAFDGAACANVFRVKGRPRSDPLIVHVHSALAAEPLLDLQPEGLALLRRLARSFWPGPLTIVAPACARLPREVTAGGGFVGVRCPNHPLALELLAAAALPVAAPSANRFGHVSPTRAEHVMADLGGHALLVLRHAGGGGGGGGGGGGGGGGGGGGGGGGGGGGGGGSCAVGIESTVLKLSEATRELVLLRRGGVPEAELARWAAADCGGFAFAVRVAHAAHAADGEGAPLAAPGTLLTHYAPDAPSFLFAADGATVAGGAPLAAVAEAVVVDFGGQLAALREKAFDYQDLSPEADAAKASAALFAALRWAEQRAAEGGRCVLLAEPHDGAGGATVEYLPALADRLFRAASGKRASVVGGQLVEVAA
;
A
#
# COMPACT_ATOMS: atom_id res chain seq x y z
N MET A 1 -55.22 -45.23 -17.58
CA MET A 1 -55.71 -44.99 -18.95
C MET A 1 -54.49 -44.81 -19.84
N LEU A 2 -54.24 -45.81 -20.70
CA LEU A 2 -53.34 -45.92 -21.88
C LEU A 2 -51.91 -45.34 -21.77
N ALA A 3 -50.80 -46.09 -21.67
CA ALA A 3 -50.24 -47.17 -22.54
C ALA A 3 -50.09 -46.67 -24.00
N THR A 4 -48.96 -46.74 -24.73
CA THR A 4 -48.00 -47.84 -25.02
C THR A 4 -46.97 -47.21 -26.01
N ALA A 5 -45.65 -47.45 -26.03
CA ALA A 5 -44.87 -48.61 -26.54
C ALA A 5 -43.81 -48.17 -27.57
N LEU A 6 -42.56 -48.48 -27.23
CA LEU A 6 -41.39 -48.91 -28.01
C LEU A 6 -41.49 -49.07 -29.55
N GLY A 7 -40.39 -48.73 -30.23
CA GLY A 7 -40.09 -49.22 -31.58
C GLY A 7 -38.73 -48.74 -32.12
N VAL A 8 -37.64 -49.44 -31.77
CA VAL A 8 -36.34 -49.35 -32.45
C VAL A 8 -36.41 -50.15 -33.75
N THR A 9 -35.98 -49.59 -34.88
CA THR A 9 -35.57 -50.36 -36.07
C THR A 9 -34.31 -49.76 -36.68
N ALA A 10 -33.32 -50.62 -36.91
CA ALA A 10 -32.07 -50.33 -37.58
C ALA A 10 -32.21 -50.58 -39.09
N VAL A 11 -31.59 -49.75 -39.93
CA VAL A 11 -31.22 -50.12 -41.31
C VAL A 11 -29.86 -49.50 -41.66
N SER A 12 -28.94 -50.36 -42.07
CA SER A 12 -27.59 -50.06 -42.56
C SER A 12 -27.57 -49.63 -44.03
N ILE A 13 -26.68 -48.67 -44.33
CA ILE A 13 -25.75 -48.54 -45.47
C ILE A 13 -26.25 -48.84 -46.90
N ALA A 14 -26.20 -47.82 -47.77
CA ALA A 14 -25.67 -47.96 -49.14
C ALA A 14 -25.21 -46.60 -49.72
N LEU A 15 -23.98 -46.58 -50.22
CA LEU A 15 -23.31 -45.51 -50.96
C LEU A 15 -23.93 -45.29 -52.36
N LEU A 16 -23.81 -44.07 -52.91
CA LEU A 16 -23.19 -43.76 -54.22
C LEU A 16 -23.34 -42.24 -54.56
N PRO A 17 -22.51 -41.70 -55.48
CA PRO A 17 -21.84 -40.41 -55.37
C PRO A 17 -22.51 -39.34 -56.24
N CYS A 18 -22.09 -38.08 -56.14
CA CYS A 18 -21.78 -37.24 -57.30
C CYS A 18 -21.32 -35.82 -56.92
N TYR A 19 -20.06 -35.55 -57.29
CA TYR A 19 -19.56 -34.36 -57.95
C TYR A 19 -19.67 -32.96 -57.30
N PHE A 20 -18.48 -32.53 -56.87
CA PHE A 20 -17.98 -31.17 -56.67
C PHE A 20 -18.51 -30.08 -57.64
N ARG A 21 -18.89 -28.94 -57.07
CA ARG A 21 -18.48 -27.60 -57.55
C ARG A 21 -18.48 -26.58 -56.40
N ARG A 22 -17.32 -26.00 -56.11
CA ARG A 22 -17.07 -24.98 -55.06
C ARG A 22 -17.58 -23.59 -55.48
N PRO A 23 -18.15 -22.77 -54.58
CA PRO A 23 -18.12 -21.32 -54.72
C PRO A 23 -16.77 -20.77 -54.21
N ARG A 24 -16.18 -19.86 -54.97
CA ARG A 24 -14.98 -19.09 -54.61
C ARG A 24 -15.27 -18.20 -53.39
N LEU A 25 -14.61 -18.49 -52.27
CA LEU A 25 -14.45 -17.52 -51.18
C LEU A 25 -13.24 -16.64 -51.48
N LEU A 26 -13.49 -15.33 -51.56
CA LEU A 26 -12.47 -14.29 -51.63
C LEU A 26 -11.59 -14.38 -50.38
N THR A 27 -10.31 -14.73 -50.56
CA THR A 27 -9.30 -14.67 -49.50
C THR A 27 -8.83 -13.23 -49.33
N ALA A 28 -9.41 -12.51 -48.38
CA ALA A 28 -8.70 -11.40 -47.76
C ALA A 28 -7.75 -11.99 -46.70
N PRO A 29 -6.46 -11.63 -46.66
CA PRO A 29 -5.56 -12.13 -45.63
C PRO A 29 -5.99 -11.52 -44.30
N TRP A 30 -6.40 -12.37 -43.37
CA TRP A 30 -6.52 -12.02 -41.97
C TRP A 30 -5.13 -11.58 -41.49
N ARG A 31 -4.93 -10.26 -41.40
CA ARG A 31 -3.84 -9.69 -40.65
C ARG A 31 -4.14 -10.07 -39.21
N MET A 32 -3.48 -11.10 -38.68
CA MET A 32 -3.39 -11.32 -37.25
C MET A 32 -2.85 -10.03 -36.66
N LEU A 33 -3.74 -9.20 -36.12
CA LEU A 33 -3.35 -8.24 -35.11
C LEU A 33 -2.84 -9.11 -33.97
N SER A 34 -1.52 -9.16 -33.85
CA SER A 34 -0.83 -9.75 -32.72
C SER A 34 -1.51 -9.22 -31.47
N THR A 35 -2.26 -10.07 -30.77
CA THR A 35 -2.69 -9.77 -29.41
C THR A 35 -1.41 -9.45 -28.64
N PRO A 36 -1.32 -8.30 -27.96
CA PRO A 36 -0.15 -8.03 -27.13
C PRO A 36 -0.05 -9.19 -26.14
N ARG A 37 1.06 -9.94 -26.21
CA ARG A 37 1.40 -10.92 -25.17
C ARG A 37 1.32 -10.18 -23.84
N PRO A 38 0.70 -10.74 -22.78
CA PRO A 38 0.81 -10.13 -21.46
C PRO A 38 2.30 -10.04 -21.16
N GLN A 39 2.83 -8.82 -21.13
CA GLN A 39 4.17 -8.57 -20.59
C GLN A 39 4.11 -9.02 -19.13
N LEU A 40 5.13 -9.72 -18.64
CA LEU A 40 5.23 -9.99 -17.20
C LEU A 40 5.89 -8.78 -16.54
N ALA A 41 5.92 -8.75 -15.22
CA ALA A 41 6.60 -7.67 -14.52
C ALA A 41 8.10 -7.66 -14.88
N GLU A 42 8.62 -6.50 -15.27
CA GLU A 42 10.04 -6.33 -15.59
C GLU A 42 10.66 -5.21 -14.77
N TYR A 43 11.88 -5.43 -14.27
CA TYR A 43 12.66 -4.38 -13.62
C TYR A 43 13.17 -3.37 -14.65
N THR A 44 13.15 -2.09 -14.27
CA THR A 44 13.76 -1.03 -15.07
C THR A 44 14.45 0.00 -14.17
N ASP A 45 15.61 0.48 -14.62
CA ASP A 45 16.31 1.62 -14.04
C ASP A 45 16.24 2.85 -14.97
N SER A 46 15.36 2.80 -15.99
CA SER A 46 15.20 3.87 -16.98
C SER A 46 13.89 4.62 -16.78
N VAL A 47 14.00 5.85 -16.30
CA VAL A 47 12.86 6.76 -16.15
C VAL A 47 12.17 7.04 -17.50
N SER A 48 12.94 7.21 -18.59
CA SER A 48 12.37 7.47 -19.92
C SER A 48 11.49 6.32 -20.43
N ARG A 49 11.91 5.06 -20.19
CA ARG A 49 11.13 3.88 -20.55
C ARG A 49 9.84 3.79 -19.74
N ALA A 50 9.92 3.99 -18.42
CA ALA A 50 8.77 4.02 -17.54
C ALA A 50 7.79 5.15 -17.90
N ALA A 51 8.29 6.35 -18.23
CA ALA A 51 7.48 7.48 -18.67
C ALA A 51 6.75 7.20 -19.99
N ALA A 52 7.40 6.53 -20.96
CA ALA A 52 6.77 6.11 -22.20
C ALA A 52 5.67 5.07 -21.94
N ALA A 53 5.94 4.06 -21.10
CA ALA A 53 4.96 3.05 -20.71
C ALA A 53 3.69 3.67 -20.10
N LEU A 54 3.83 4.67 -19.21
CA LEU A 54 2.69 5.40 -18.66
C LEU A 54 1.87 6.14 -19.73
N ARG A 55 2.54 6.79 -20.69
CA ARG A 55 1.86 7.46 -21.82
C ARG A 55 1.12 6.48 -22.73
N ASP A 56 1.64 5.26 -22.86
CA ASP A 56 1.05 4.20 -23.66
C ASP A 56 -0.04 3.41 -22.90
N GLY A 57 -0.48 3.90 -21.73
CA GLY A 57 -1.54 3.30 -20.92
C GLY A 57 -1.11 2.05 -20.14
N GLN A 58 0.19 1.77 -20.08
CA GLN A 58 0.74 0.65 -19.30
C GLN A 58 0.90 1.02 -17.82
N LEU A 59 0.99 0.00 -16.97
CA LEU A 59 1.19 0.17 -15.53
C LEU A 59 2.67 0.26 -15.18
N VAL A 60 3.02 1.17 -14.29
CA VAL A 60 4.38 1.32 -13.76
C VAL A 60 4.32 1.39 -12.25
N ALA A 61 4.98 0.44 -11.58
CA ALA A 61 5.28 0.56 -10.16
C ALA A 61 6.53 1.41 -9.95
N PHE A 62 6.49 2.39 -9.05
CA PHE A 62 7.61 3.28 -8.77
C PHE A 62 7.72 3.62 -7.28
N PRO A 63 8.93 3.86 -6.77
CA PRO A 63 9.15 4.22 -5.37
C PRO A 63 8.66 5.66 -5.09
N THR A 64 8.11 5.87 -3.91
CA THR A 64 7.97 7.21 -3.29
C THR A 64 8.73 7.21 -1.96
N GLU A 65 8.76 8.34 -1.25
CA GLU A 65 9.25 8.39 0.13
C GLU A 65 8.36 7.57 1.07
N THR A 66 7.09 7.37 0.74
CA THR A 66 6.11 6.63 1.57
C THR A 66 6.13 5.13 1.32
N VAL A 67 5.56 4.70 0.19
CA VAL A 67 5.48 3.30 -0.28
C VAL A 67 5.60 3.28 -1.80
N TYR A 68 5.85 2.13 -2.41
CA TYR A 68 5.78 1.98 -3.87
C TYR A 68 4.32 2.16 -4.33
N GLY A 69 4.12 2.95 -5.38
CA GLY A 69 2.83 3.17 -6.02
C GLY A 69 2.71 2.43 -7.34
N LEU A 70 1.53 1.87 -7.65
CA LEU A 70 1.21 1.28 -8.96
C LEU A 70 0.53 2.32 -9.83
N GLY A 71 1.32 3.02 -10.64
CA GLY A 71 0.89 4.13 -11.47
C GLY A 71 0.21 3.73 -12.77
N ALA A 72 -0.83 4.48 -13.11
CA ALA A 72 -1.46 4.56 -14.43
C ALA A 72 -1.70 6.03 -14.81
N HIS A 73 -1.85 6.31 -16.10
CA HIS A 73 -2.22 7.66 -16.54
C HIS A 73 -3.59 8.06 -15.97
N ALA A 74 -3.65 9.14 -15.18
CA ALA A 74 -4.87 9.52 -14.45
C ALA A 74 -6.03 9.99 -15.34
N PHE A 75 -5.80 10.39 -16.60
CA PHE A 75 -6.86 10.73 -17.55
C PHE A 75 -7.29 9.54 -18.44
N ASP A 76 -6.57 8.42 -18.38
CA ASP A 76 -6.93 7.20 -19.09
C ASP A 76 -7.75 6.29 -18.16
N GLY A 77 -9.06 6.27 -18.37
CA GLY A 77 -9.98 5.44 -17.59
C GLY A 77 -9.71 3.94 -17.73
N ALA A 78 -9.22 3.47 -18.89
CA ALA A 78 -8.91 2.07 -19.10
C ALA A 78 -7.63 1.67 -18.35
N ALA A 79 -6.61 2.53 -18.36
CA ALA A 79 -5.40 2.34 -17.56
C ALA A 79 -5.72 2.36 -16.06
N CYS A 80 -6.56 3.30 -15.60
CA CYS A 80 -7.03 3.33 -14.21
C CYS A 80 -7.83 2.08 -13.84
N ALA A 81 -8.74 1.61 -14.70
CA ALA A 81 -9.47 0.36 -14.48
C ALA A 81 -8.53 -0.85 -14.36
N ASN A 82 -7.41 -0.83 -15.09
CA ASN A 82 -6.39 -1.87 -15.04
C ASN A 82 -5.70 -1.96 -13.67
N VAL A 83 -5.51 -0.83 -12.97
CA VAL A 83 -5.00 -0.78 -11.59
C VAL A 83 -5.91 -1.59 -10.64
N PHE A 84 -7.22 -1.38 -10.73
CA PHE A 84 -8.19 -2.12 -9.91
C PHE A 84 -8.15 -3.63 -10.20
N ARG A 85 -8.10 -3.98 -11.49
CA ARG A 85 -8.04 -5.38 -11.95
C ARG A 85 -6.77 -6.09 -11.44
N VAL A 86 -5.60 -5.48 -11.61
CA VAL A 86 -4.30 -6.06 -11.21
C VAL A 86 -4.21 -6.23 -9.69
N LYS A 87 -4.74 -5.27 -8.92
CA LYS A 87 -4.70 -5.34 -7.46
C LYS A 87 -5.78 -6.21 -6.84
N GLY A 88 -6.83 -6.56 -7.58
CA GLY A 88 -8.08 -7.10 -7.00
C GLY A 88 -8.78 -6.09 -6.09
N ARG A 89 -8.65 -4.78 -6.37
CA ARG A 89 -9.18 -3.69 -5.55
C ARG A 89 -10.65 -3.38 -5.94
N PRO A 90 -11.56 -3.15 -4.97
CA PRO A 90 -12.91 -2.66 -5.25
C PRO A 90 -12.92 -1.31 -5.96
N ARG A 91 -13.82 -1.11 -6.93
CA ARG A 91 -13.95 0.16 -7.68
C ARG A 91 -14.51 1.33 -6.85
N SER A 92 -14.98 1.06 -5.63
CA SER A 92 -15.48 2.04 -4.67
C SER A 92 -14.38 2.74 -3.87
N ASP A 93 -13.11 2.32 -4.00
CA ASP A 93 -11.98 2.88 -3.29
C ASP A 93 -11.12 3.78 -4.23
N PRO A 94 -11.17 5.12 -4.07
CA PRO A 94 -10.60 6.07 -5.02
C PRO A 94 -9.07 5.95 -5.17
N LEU A 95 -8.49 6.61 -6.16
CA LEU A 95 -7.04 6.62 -6.39
C LEU A 95 -6.45 8.00 -6.03
N ILE A 96 -5.20 8.01 -5.52
CA ILE A 96 -4.44 9.25 -5.33
C ILE A 96 -3.68 9.55 -6.61
N VAL A 97 -3.84 10.78 -7.11
CA VAL A 97 -3.13 11.28 -8.28
C VAL A 97 -1.84 11.96 -7.85
N HIS A 98 -0.74 11.51 -8.43
CA HIS A 98 0.60 12.03 -8.21
C HIS A 98 0.96 13.01 -9.33
N VAL A 99 1.57 14.13 -8.94
CA VAL A 99 2.03 15.20 -9.83
C VAL A 99 3.45 15.63 -9.45
N HIS A 100 4.16 16.29 -10.37
CA HIS A 100 5.53 16.73 -10.13
C HIS A 100 5.62 18.14 -9.50
N SER A 101 4.50 18.87 -9.35
CA SER A 101 4.48 20.21 -8.73
C SER A 101 3.08 20.63 -8.27
N ALA A 102 3.02 21.66 -7.42
CA ALA A 102 1.75 22.27 -7.02
C ALA A 102 0.97 22.84 -8.22
N LEU A 103 1.65 23.49 -9.16
CA LEU A 103 1.04 24.05 -10.37
C LEU A 103 0.39 22.96 -11.23
N ALA A 104 0.99 21.77 -11.30
CA ALA A 104 0.42 20.63 -12.00
C ALA A 104 -0.78 20.00 -11.28
N ALA A 105 -0.96 20.25 -9.98
CA ALA A 105 -2.12 19.80 -9.21
C ALA A 105 -3.38 20.63 -9.48
N GLU A 106 -3.23 21.96 -9.64
CA GLU A 106 -4.34 22.91 -9.77
C GLU A 106 -5.42 22.49 -10.80
N PRO A 107 -5.08 22.09 -12.05
CA PRO A 107 -6.10 21.73 -13.05
C PRO A 107 -6.81 20.40 -12.77
N LEU A 108 -6.40 19.64 -11.74
CA LEU A 108 -7.05 18.40 -11.32
C LEU A 108 -8.19 18.65 -10.33
N LEU A 109 -8.25 19.86 -9.76
CA LEU A 109 -9.14 20.22 -8.67
C LEU A 109 -10.15 21.27 -9.14
N ASP A 110 -11.40 21.10 -8.75
CA ASP A 110 -12.45 22.10 -8.93
C ASP A 110 -12.59 22.92 -7.64
N LEU A 111 -11.76 23.96 -7.52
CA LEU A 111 -11.68 24.84 -6.34
C LEU A 111 -11.94 26.29 -6.73
N GLN A 112 -12.61 27.03 -5.86
CA GLN A 112 -12.72 28.49 -5.98
C GLN A 112 -11.39 29.17 -5.65
N PRO A 113 -11.20 30.47 -5.97
CA PRO A 113 -9.93 31.17 -5.74
C PRO A 113 -9.39 31.09 -4.30
N GLU A 114 -10.28 31.06 -3.30
CA GLU A 114 -9.91 30.90 -1.89
C GLU A 114 -9.38 29.50 -1.58
N GLY A 115 -10.08 28.44 -2.01
CA GLY A 115 -9.61 27.05 -1.86
C GLY A 115 -8.31 26.81 -2.62
N LEU A 116 -8.13 27.41 -3.80
CA LEU A 116 -6.87 27.34 -4.54
C LEU A 116 -5.73 28.05 -3.81
N ALA A 117 -5.99 29.19 -3.17
CA ALA A 117 -5.00 29.87 -2.34
C ALA A 117 -4.59 29.01 -1.13
N LEU A 118 -5.55 28.32 -0.50
CA LEU A 118 -5.27 27.38 0.58
C LEU A 118 -4.47 26.15 0.12
N LEU A 119 -4.84 25.55 -1.01
CA LEU A 119 -4.07 24.49 -1.64
C LEU A 119 -2.60 24.91 -1.83
N ARG A 120 -2.37 26.12 -2.35
CA ARG A 120 -1.01 26.65 -2.56
C ARG A 120 -0.27 26.86 -1.25
N ARG A 121 -0.93 27.27 -0.15
CA ARG A 121 -0.31 27.38 1.19
C ARG A 121 0.13 26.00 1.69
N LEU A 122 -0.78 25.01 1.66
CA LEU A 122 -0.47 23.62 2.02
C LEU A 122 0.68 23.07 1.18
N ALA A 123 0.63 23.25 -0.13
CA ALA A 123 1.65 22.76 -1.04
C ALA A 123 3.03 23.41 -0.78
N ARG A 124 3.09 24.71 -0.46
CA ARG A 124 4.36 25.37 -0.11
C ARG A 124 5.00 24.80 1.15
N SER A 125 4.20 24.36 2.12
CA SER A 125 4.69 23.84 3.40
C SER A 125 5.01 22.35 3.36
N PHE A 126 4.21 21.56 2.63
CA PHE A 126 4.25 20.10 2.71
C PHE A 126 4.56 19.39 1.39
N TRP A 127 4.68 20.11 0.25
CA TRP A 127 5.06 19.52 -1.04
C TRP A 127 6.40 20.04 -1.57
N PRO A 128 7.23 19.17 -2.19
CA PRO A 128 7.07 17.71 -2.28
C PRO A 128 7.10 17.05 -0.89
N GLY A 129 6.23 16.06 -0.66
CA GLY A 129 6.16 15.39 0.64
C GLY A 129 4.97 14.46 0.86
N PRO A 130 4.88 13.86 2.05
CA PRO A 130 3.93 12.79 2.36
C PRO A 130 2.55 13.32 2.74
N LEU A 131 2.10 14.44 2.16
CA LEU A 131 0.75 14.97 2.32
C LEU A 131 -0.08 14.74 1.06
N THR A 132 -1.27 14.19 1.22
CA THR A 132 -2.29 14.11 0.17
C THR A 132 -3.42 15.09 0.50
N ILE A 133 -3.83 15.87 -0.50
CA ILE A 133 -4.92 16.84 -0.38
C ILE A 133 -6.10 16.34 -1.20
N VAL A 134 -7.24 16.12 -0.55
CA VAL A 134 -8.50 15.70 -1.17
C VAL A 134 -9.39 16.91 -1.36
N ALA A 135 -9.85 17.13 -2.59
CA ALA A 135 -10.74 18.23 -2.96
C ALA A 135 -11.67 17.79 -4.11
N PRO A 136 -12.72 18.56 -4.44
CA PRO A 136 -13.57 18.26 -5.60
C PRO A 136 -12.72 18.07 -6.86
N ALA A 137 -13.03 17.04 -7.63
CA ALA A 137 -12.28 16.67 -8.83
C ALA A 137 -12.75 17.46 -10.04
N CYS A 138 -11.82 17.81 -10.94
CA CYS A 138 -12.21 18.38 -12.23
C CYS A 138 -12.96 17.34 -13.10
N ALA A 139 -13.84 17.83 -13.98
CA ALA A 139 -14.70 16.99 -14.82
C ALA A 139 -13.95 16.07 -15.80
N ARG A 140 -12.66 16.33 -16.06
CA ARG A 140 -11.83 15.53 -16.97
C ARG A 140 -11.32 14.24 -16.34
N LEU A 141 -11.30 14.13 -15.01
CA LEU A 141 -10.86 12.91 -14.34
C LEU A 141 -11.92 11.82 -14.49
N PRO A 142 -11.52 10.59 -14.89
CA PRO A 142 -12.45 9.50 -15.07
C PRO A 142 -13.02 9.02 -13.73
N ARG A 143 -14.19 8.37 -13.78
CA ARG A 143 -14.89 7.84 -12.59
C ARG A 143 -14.01 6.86 -11.81
N GLU A 144 -13.15 6.11 -12.50
CA GLU A 144 -12.21 5.16 -11.91
C GLU A 144 -11.26 5.82 -10.91
N VAL A 145 -10.86 7.09 -11.13
CA VAL A 145 -9.99 7.81 -10.20
C VAL A 145 -10.76 8.25 -8.95
N THR A 146 -11.98 8.76 -9.15
CA THR A 146 -12.79 9.35 -8.07
C THR A 146 -13.68 8.33 -7.34
N ALA A 147 -13.70 7.07 -7.80
CA ALA A 147 -14.66 6.05 -7.39
C ALA A 147 -16.14 6.50 -7.47
N GLY A 148 -16.44 7.50 -8.30
CA GLY A 148 -17.77 8.12 -8.38
C GLY A 148 -18.13 9.04 -7.21
N GLY A 149 -17.22 9.32 -6.29
CA GLY A 149 -17.45 10.22 -5.15
C GLY A 149 -17.33 11.71 -5.48
N GLY A 150 -16.83 12.07 -6.67
CA GLY A 150 -16.65 13.47 -7.09
C GLY A 150 -15.46 14.20 -6.46
N PHE A 151 -14.66 13.52 -5.64
CA PHE A 151 -13.43 14.05 -5.04
C PHE A 151 -12.21 13.29 -5.57
N VAL A 152 -11.05 13.96 -5.56
CA VAL A 152 -9.75 13.35 -5.90
C VAL A 152 -8.72 13.74 -4.85
N GLY A 153 -7.90 12.78 -4.44
CA GLY A 153 -6.69 13.04 -3.65
C GLY A 153 -5.52 13.33 -4.58
N VAL A 154 -4.83 14.46 -4.38
CA VAL A 154 -3.63 14.83 -5.14
C VAL A 154 -2.43 14.90 -4.22
N ARG A 155 -1.25 14.54 -4.73
CA ARG A 155 0.02 14.60 -4.00
C ARG A 155 1.21 14.89 -4.92
N CYS A 156 2.16 15.67 -4.42
CA CYS A 156 3.50 15.79 -5.00
C CYS A 156 4.49 14.98 -4.14
N PRO A 157 4.95 13.79 -4.57
CA PRO A 157 5.80 12.92 -3.74
C PRO A 157 7.23 13.46 -3.61
N ASN A 158 7.85 13.33 -2.43
CA ASN A 158 9.25 13.73 -2.21
C ASN A 158 10.23 12.57 -2.47
N HIS A 159 10.26 12.05 -3.70
CA HIS A 159 11.21 11.02 -4.08
C HIS A 159 11.85 11.36 -5.43
N PRO A 160 13.20 11.41 -5.55
CA PRO A 160 13.88 11.82 -6.77
C PRO A 160 13.40 11.06 -8.02
N LEU A 161 13.35 9.72 -7.96
CA LEU A 161 12.86 8.92 -9.09
C LEU A 161 11.38 9.12 -9.40
N ALA A 162 10.54 9.42 -8.39
CA ALA A 162 9.12 9.67 -8.63
C ALA A 162 8.94 11.02 -9.34
N LEU A 163 9.62 12.06 -8.86
CA LEU A 163 9.58 13.39 -9.46
C LEU A 163 10.13 13.37 -10.87
N GLU A 164 11.25 12.67 -11.11
CA GLU A 164 11.83 12.51 -12.45
C GLU A 164 10.85 11.78 -13.38
N LEU A 165 10.23 10.69 -12.91
CA LEU A 165 9.21 9.96 -13.67
C LEU A 165 8.00 10.83 -14.01
N LEU A 166 7.45 11.54 -13.03
CA LEU A 166 6.26 12.38 -13.22
C LEU A 166 6.55 13.56 -14.16
N ALA A 167 7.73 14.16 -14.06
CA ALA A 167 8.18 15.21 -14.97
C ALA A 167 8.40 14.66 -16.40
N ALA A 168 9.09 13.53 -16.53
CA ALA A 168 9.39 12.90 -17.82
C ALA A 168 8.14 12.33 -18.51
N ALA A 169 7.15 11.86 -17.73
CA ALA A 169 5.86 11.39 -18.24
C ALA A 169 5.03 12.55 -18.79
N ALA A 170 5.17 13.74 -18.19
CA ALA A 170 4.41 14.95 -18.50
C ALA A 170 2.89 14.77 -18.38
N LEU A 171 2.45 13.96 -17.42
CA LEU A 171 1.05 13.67 -17.13
C LEU A 171 0.83 13.36 -15.64
N PRO A 172 -0.40 13.57 -15.12
CA PRO A 172 -0.77 13.10 -13.79
C PRO A 172 -0.88 11.57 -13.76
N VAL A 173 -0.39 10.96 -12.67
CA VAL A 173 -0.35 9.49 -12.50
C VAL A 173 -1.20 9.07 -11.30
N ALA A 174 -2.29 8.35 -11.55
CA ALA A 174 -3.09 7.75 -10.48
C ALA A 174 -2.35 6.51 -9.95
N ALA A 175 -1.98 6.52 -8.67
CA ALA A 175 -1.17 5.45 -8.08
C ALA A 175 -1.58 5.14 -6.62
N PRO A 176 -2.36 4.07 -6.37
CA PRO A 176 -2.44 3.48 -5.03
C PRO A 176 -1.15 2.70 -4.73
N SER A 177 -0.99 2.18 -3.52
CA SER A 177 0.13 1.30 -3.15
C SER A 177 0.24 0.08 -4.08
N ALA A 178 1.45 -0.40 -4.37
CA ALA A 178 1.71 -1.44 -5.38
C ALA A 178 1.63 -2.90 -4.87
N ASN A 179 0.64 -3.21 -4.04
CA ASN A 179 0.38 -4.53 -3.46
C ASN A 179 -0.96 -5.12 -3.92
N ARG A 180 -1.20 -6.41 -3.64
CA ARG A 180 -2.55 -6.99 -3.69
C ARG A 180 -3.45 -6.26 -2.69
N PHE A 181 -4.73 -6.08 -3.00
CA PHE A 181 -5.67 -5.37 -2.12
C PHE A 181 -5.74 -6.03 -0.73
N GLY A 182 -5.73 -5.23 0.34
CA GLY A 182 -5.74 -5.69 1.73
C GLY A 182 -4.36 -6.05 2.32
N HIS A 183 -3.44 -6.57 1.49
CA HIS A 183 -2.11 -7.01 1.91
C HIS A 183 -1.20 -5.84 2.38
N VAL A 184 -0.07 -6.17 3.04
CA VAL A 184 0.93 -5.20 3.52
C VAL A 184 1.45 -4.32 2.37
N SER A 185 1.54 -3.00 2.56
CA SER A 185 2.03 -2.09 1.51
C SER A 185 3.51 -2.38 1.16
N PRO A 186 3.94 -2.16 -0.11
CA PRO A 186 5.30 -2.45 -0.53
C PRO A 186 6.22 -1.25 -0.31
N THR A 187 7.28 -1.42 0.50
CA THR A 187 8.35 -0.42 0.67
C THR A 187 9.60 -0.70 -0.17
N ARG A 188 9.63 -1.79 -0.93
CA ARG A 188 10.75 -2.24 -1.77
C ARG A 188 10.24 -2.81 -3.09
N ALA A 189 11.07 -2.82 -4.13
CA ALA A 189 10.69 -3.34 -5.44
C ALA A 189 10.40 -4.86 -5.40
N GLU A 190 11.08 -5.61 -4.54
CA GLU A 190 10.87 -7.03 -4.32
C GLU A 190 9.48 -7.32 -3.76
N HIS A 191 8.97 -6.44 -2.88
CA HIS A 191 7.61 -6.54 -2.37
C HIS A 191 6.55 -6.38 -3.48
N VAL A 192 6.81 -5.49 -4.44
CA VAL A 192 5.95 -5.32 -5.62
C VAL A 192 5.95 -6.58 -6.47
N MET A 193 7.13 -7.16 -6.71
CA MET A 193 7.26 -8.38 -7.51
C MET A 193 6.59 -9.59 -6.84
N ALA A 194 6.71 -9.73 -5.53
CA ALA A 194 6.06 -10.79 -4.77
C ALA A 194 4.53 -10.75 -4.93
N ASP A 195 3.94 -9.55 -4.94
CA ASP A 195 2.49 -9.37 -5.01
C ASP A 195 1.94 -9.34 -6.43
N LEU A 196 2.63 -8.66 -7.34
CA LEU A 196 2.11 -8.26 -8.65
C LEU A 196 2.96 -8.80 -9.81
N GLY A 197 4.01 -9.58 -9.55
CA GLY A 197 4.95 -10.07 -10.57
C GLY A 197 4.33 -10.90 -11.69
N GLY A 198 3.16 -11.51 -11.44
CA GLY A 198 2.37 -12.24 -12.43
C GLY A 198 1.58 -11.37 -13.42
N HIS A 199 1.70 -10.04 -13.35
CA HIS A 199 0.95 -9.10 -14.18
C HIS A 199 1.86 -8.25 -15.08
N ALA A 200 1.26 -7.63 -16.09
CA ALA A 200 1.93 -6.71 -16.99
C ALA A 200 2.14 -5.34 -16.36
N LEU A 201 3.35 -5.09 -15.86
CA LEU A 201 3.80 -3.79 -15.38
C LEU A 201 5.33 -3.64 -15.50
N LEU A 202 5.83 -2.41 -15.41
CA LEU A 202 7.24 -2.15 -15.17
C LEU A 202 7.46 -1.81 -13.70
N VAL A 203 8.54 -2.28 -13.10
CA VAL A 203 8.95 -1.91 -11.74
C VAL A 203 10.20 -1.05 -11.83
N LEU A 204 10.02 0.26 -11.63
CA LEU A 204 11.10 1.22 -11.51
C LEU A 204 11.76 1.06 -10.14
N ARG A 205 13.08 0.94 -10.09
CA ARG A 205 13.86 0.89 -8.84
C ARG A 205 15.09 1.78 -8.92
N HIS A 206 15.77 1.98 -7.79
CA HIS A 206 17.06 2.66 -7.78
C HIS A 206 18.18 1.71 -8.23
N ALA A 207 19.08 2.20 -9.07
CA ALA A 207 20.30 1.49 -9.42
C ALA A 207 21.26 1.50 -8.21
N GLY A 208 21.07 0.57 -7.27
CA GLY A 208 21.91 0.55 -6.06
C GLY A 208 21.57 -0.49 -4.98
N GLY A 209 20.86 -1.57 -5.31
CA GLY A 209 20.51 -2.62 -4.35
C GLY A 209 20.37 -3.97 -5.03
N GLY A 210 21.49 -4.51 -5.52
CA GLY A 210 21.52 -5.89 -6.01
C GLY A 210 21.28 -6.85 -4.85
N GLY A 211 20.19 -7.60 -4.91
CA GLY A 211 20.04 -8.83 -4.15
C GLY A 211 21.14 -9.81 -4.54
N GLY A 212 22.12 -9.98 -3.66
CA GLY A 212 23.06 -11.09 -3.71
C GLY A 212 22.37 -12.34 -3.15
N GLY A 213 21.88 -13.21 -4.04
CA GLY A 213 21.69 -14.61 -3.69
C GLY A 213 23.06 -15.29 -3.63
N GLY A 214 23.39 -15.96 -2.52
CA GLY A 214 24.59 -16.78 -2.42
C GLY A 214 25.06 -17.11 -0.99
N GLY A 215 24.51 -18.19 -0.44
CA GLY A 215 25.08 -19.16 0.51
C GLY A 215 26.24 -18.82 1.46
N GLY A 216 26.00 -19.09 2.76
CA GLY A 216 26.83 -19.99 3.56
C GLY A 216 27.95 -19.39 4.42
N GLY A 217 28.04 -19.88 5.66
CA GLY A 217 29.27 -19.91 6.46
C GLY A 217 29.23 -19.06 7.74
N GLY A 218 29.33 -19.73 8.90
CA GLY A 218 29.29 -19.11 10.22
C GLY A 218 30.64 -18.61 10.74
N GLY A 219 30.65 -18.18 12.01
CA GLY A 219 31.87 -18.02 12.80
C GLY A 219 31.99 -16.71 13.60
N GLY A 220 31.61 -16.80 14.87
CA GLY A 220 32.08 -16.10 16.09
C GLY A 220 33.04 -14.88 16.06
N GLY A 221 32.78 -13.95 16.99
CA GLY A 221 33.79 -13.47 17.94
C GLY A 221 34.13 -11.97 17.98
N GLY A 222 33.65 -11.29 19.02
CA GLY A 222 34.47 -10.44 19.91
C GLY A 222 34.80 -8.97 19.55
N GLY A 223 34.24 -8.03 20.34
CA GLY A 223 35.03 -7.01 21.06
C GLY A 223 35.16 -5.57 20.51
N GLY A 224 34.55 -4.60 21.23
CA GLY A 224 35.24 -3.40 21.72
C GLY A 224 35.18 -2.06 20.96
N GLY A 225 34.36 -1.12 21.48
CA GLY A 225 34.80 0.24 21.87
C GLY A 225 34.84 1.41 20.85
N GLY A 226 34.05 2.46 21.12
CA GLY A 226 34.53 3.85 21.10
C GLY A 226 34.08 4.82 19.99
N GLY A 227 33.14 5.73 20.32
CA GLY A 227 33.29 7.19 20.13
C GLY A 227 33.05 7.85 18.75
N GLY A 228 31.96 8.63 18.68
CA GLY A 228 32.01 10.03 18.19
C GLY A 228 31.68 10.34 16.72
N GLY A 229 30.62 11.13 16.52
CA GLY A 229 30.62 12.24 15.56
C GLY A 229 29.99 12.02 14.18
N GLY A 230 28.81 12.65 13.98
CA GLY A 230 28.50 13.48 12.81
C GLY A 230 28.55 12.84 11.41
N GLY A 231 27.36 12.59 10.85
CA GLY A 231 27.16 12.38 9.41
C GLY A 231 25.88 11.61 9.17
N GLY A 232 24.82 12.32 8.74
CA GLY A 232 23.54 11.71 8.35
C GLY A 232 23.76 10.65 7.27
N GLY A 233 23.72 9.39 7.70
CA GLY A 233 24.06 8.21 6.91
C GLY A 233 23.09 8.00 5.76
N GLY A 234 23.67 7.72 4.59
CA GLY A 234 22.96 7.50 3.34
C GLY A 234 22.01 6.30 3.39
N GLY A 235 20.85 6.47 2.74
CA GLY A 235 19.92 5.40 2.42
C GLY A 235 20.55 4.39 1.47
N GLY A 236 21.19 3.38 2.03
CA GLY A 236 21.60 2.19 1.31
C GLY A 236 20.45 1.20 1.25
N GLY A 237 19.90 0.97 0.05
CA GLY A 237 19.07 -0.21 -0.24
C GLY A 237 17.61 0.05 -0.60
N GLY A 238 17.31 0.90 -1.59
CA GLY A 238 16.07 0.86 -2.38
C GLY A 238 14.71 0.96 -1.65
N SER A 239 14.69 1.21 -0.33
CA SER A 239 13.50 1.24 0.50
C SER A 239 12.94 2.64 0.69
N CYS A 240 11.62 2.75 0.84
CA CYS A 240 10.94 4.01 1.11
C CYS A 240 11.32 4.58 2.49
N ALA A 241 11.68 5.88 2.55
CA ALA A 241 12.25 6.51 3.75
C ALA A 241 11.24 6.72 4.91
N VAL A 242 9.97 7.00 4.60
CA VAL A 242 8.88 7.16 5.57
C VAL A 242 8.23 5.81 5.90
N GLY A 243 8.17 4.90 4.93
CA GLY A 243 7.73 3.50 5.10
C GLY A 243 6.25 3.26 5.40
N ILE A 244 5.47 4.29 5.74
CA ILE A 244 4.01 4.28 5.81
C ILE A 244 3.39 5.27 4.82
N GLU A 245 2.09 5.16 4.55
CA GLU A 245 1.41 6.02 3.57
C GLU A 245 1.38 7.51 3.96
N SER A 246 1.04 8.35 2.98
CA SER A 246 0.81 9.78 3.20
C SER A 246 -0.31 10.07 4.19
N THR A 247 -0.18 11.19 4.88
CA THR A 247 -1.28 11.82 5.60
C THR A 247 -2.31 12.35 4.61
N VAL A 248 -3.61 12.22 4.90
CA VAL A 248 -4.69 12.65 3.99
C VAL A 248 -5.53 13.73 4.65
N LEU A 249 -5.50 14.93 4.06
CA LEU A 249 -6.36 16.05 4.44
C LEU A 249 -7.42 16.28 3.36
N LYS A 250 -8.68 16.42 3.76
CA LYS A 250 -9.75 16.88 2.89
C LYS A 250 -9.98 18.38 3.08
N LEU A 251 -9.96 19.12 1.98
CA LEU A 251 -10.34 20.52 1.89
C LEU A 251 -11.82 20.59 1.50
N SER A 252 -12.63 21.23 2.34
CA SER A 252 -14.05 21.47 2.10
C SER A 252 -14.33 22.97 2.08
N GLU A 253 -14.58 23.55 0.91
CA GLU A 253 -14.96 24.96 0.78
C GLU A 253 -16.34 25.24 1.37
N ALA A 254 -17.27 24.29 1.22
CA ALA A 254 -18.65 24.43 1.71
C ALA A 254 -18.74 24.52 3.24
N THR A 255 -17.93 23.74 3.96
CA THR A 255 -17.88 23.77 5.43
C THR A 255 -16.76 24.64 5.98
N ARG A 256 -15.88 25.16 5.11
CA ARG A 256 -14.64 25.86 5.47
C ARG A 256 -13.77 25.06 6.45
N GLU A 257 -13.64 23.76 6.21
CA GLU A 257 -12.85 22.85 7.05
C GLU A 257 -11.69 22.21 6.27
N LEU A 258 -10.58 22.03 6.98
CA LEU A 258 -9.52 21.06 6.68
C LEU A 258 -9.69 19.85 7.60
N VAL A 259 -10.04 18.72 7.01
CA VAL A 259 -10.38 17.51 7.75
C VAL A 259 -9.30 16.45 7.59
N LEU A 260 -8.62 16.08 8.68
CA LEU A 260 -7.70 14.96 8.70
C LEU A 260 -8.48 13.63 8.62
N LEU A 261 -8.35 12.95 7.48
CA LEU A 261 -9.03 11.68 7.20
C LEU A 261 -8.14 10.46 7.49
N ARG A 262 -6.82 10.61 7.34
CA ARG A 262 -5.85 9.53 7.57
C ARG A 262 -4.53 10.07 8.09
N ARG A 263 -4.04 9.50 9.19
CA ARG A 263 -2.69 9.76 9.74
C ARG A 263 -1.64 9.05 8.90
N GLY A 264 -0.48 9.68 8.71
CA GLY A 264 0.60 9.15 7.87
C GLY A 264 1.90 9.92 8.05
N GLY A 265 2.67 10.06 6.98
CA GLY A 265 4.02 10.66 7.03
C GLY A 265 4.12 12.14 7.43
N VAL A 266 3.02 12.90 7.50
CA VAL A 266 2.98 14.22 8.15
C VAL A 266 2.24 14.09 9.49
N PRO A 267 2.87 14.40 10.63
CA PRO A 267 2.23 14.31 11.93
C PRO A 267 0.99 15.20 12.09
N GLU A 268 0.01 14.71 12.84
CA GLU A 268 -1.22 15.45 13.16
C GLU A 268 -0.91 16.76 13.92
N ALA A 269 0.02 16.71 14.87
CA ALA A 269 0.43 17.88 15.65
C ALA A 269 1.08 18.97 14.77
N GLU A 270 1.87 18.57 13.77
CA GLU A 270 2.46 19.50 12.81
C GLU A 270 1.38 20.20 11.96
N LEU A 271 0.40 19.45 11.47
CA LEU A 271 -0.74 20.00 10.73
C LEU A 271 -1.58 20.94 11.60
N ALA A 272 -1.80 20.61 12.87
CA ALA A 272 -2.55 21.46 13.80
C ALA A 272 -1.81 22.80 14.05
N ARG A 273 -0.49 22.75 14.27
CA ARG A 273 0.34 23.95 14.41
C ARG A 273 0.33 24.80 13.14
N TRP A 274 0.48 24.17 11.99
CA TRP A 274 0.42 24.85 10.70
C TRP A 274 -0.94 25.49 10.48
N ALA A 275 -2.03 24.78 10.76
CA ALA A 275 -3.37 25.29 10.56
C ALA A 275 -3.65 26.50 11.48
N ALA A 276 -3.19 26.47 12.73
CA ALA A 276 -3.30 27.62 13.63
C ALA A 276 -2.58 28.87 13.09
N ALA A 277 -1.53 28.70 12.29
CA ALA A 277 -0.72 29.79 11.75
C ALA A 277 -1.14 30.24 10.33
N ASP A 278 -1.53 29.32 9.45
CA ASP A 278 -1.62 29.58 8.00
C ASP A 278 -2.83 28.89 7.29
N CYS A 279 -3.89 28.51 8.01
CA CYS A 279 -5.07 27.87 7.42
C CYS A 279 -5.99 28.79 6.59
N GLY A 280 -5.69 30.08 6.46
CA GLY A 280 -6.51 31.02 5.69
C GLY A 280 -7.97 31.14 6.18
N GLY A 281 -8.21 30.95 7.48
CA GLY A 281 -9.55 31.02 8.07
C GLY A 281 -10.40 29.76 7.88
N PHE A 282 -9.79 28.63 7.51
CA PHE A 282 -10.42 27.31 7.53
C PHE A 282 -10.23 26.67 8.92
N ALA A 283 -11.27 26.02 9.44
CA ALA A 283 -11.16 25.28 10.69
C ALA A 283 -10.41 23.96 10.46
N PHE A 284 -9.50 23.59 11.36
CA PHE A 284 -8.87 22.27 11.34
C PHE A 284 -9.68 21.28 12.19
N ALA A 285 -10.03 20.15 11.60
CA ALA A 285 -10.80 19.10 12.26
C ALA A 285 -10.14 17.74 12.02
N VAL A 286 -10.25 16.85 13.01
CA VAL A 286 -9.73 15.48 12.92
C VAL A 286 -10.92 14.53 12.84
N ARG A 287 -10.99 13.74 11.76
CA ARG A 287 -12.06 12.75 11.51
C ARG A 287 -11.45 11.46 10.97
N VAL A 288 -10.58 10.85 11.78
CA VAL A 288 -9.96 9.56 11.46
C VAL A 288 -10.93 8.44 11.86
N ALA A 289 -11.57 7.83 10.86
CA ALA A 289 -12.50 6.73 11.08
C ALA A 289 -11.80 5.36 10.99
N HIS A 290 -12.22 4.43 11.85
CA HIS A 290 -11.96 3.00 11.70
C HIS A 290 -13.22 2.39 11.08
N ALA A 291 -13.38 2.50 9.76
CA ALA A 291 -14.56 1.94 9.11
C ALA A 291 -14.47 0.42 9.16
N ALA A 292 -15.38 -0.22 9.90
CA ALA A 292 -15.63 -1.66 9.78
C ALA A 292 -16.00 -1.99 8.33
N HIS A 293 -15.71 -3.21 7.89
CA HIS A 293 -16.04 -3.70 6.54
C HIS A 293 -17.46 -3.27 6.13
N ALA A 294 -17.59 -2.74 4.91
CA ALA A 294 -18.88 -2.81 4.23
C ALA A 294 -19.07 -4.29 3.88
N ALA A 295 -19.84 -5.01 4.70
CA ALA A 295 -20.33 -6.32 4.34
C ALA A 295 -21.13 -6.19 3.03
N ASP A 296 -20.75 -6.98 2.03
CA ASP A 296 -21.49 -7.31 0.81
C ASP A 296 -22.53 -6.28 0.35
N GLY A 297 -22.06 -5.27 -0.39
CA GLY A 297 -22.91 -4.31 -1.08
C GLY A 297 -22.10 -3.17 -1.68
N GLU A 298 -22.60 -2.57 -2.76
CA GLU A 298 -22.07 -1.30 -3.29
C GLU A 298 -22.19 -0.21 -2.21
N GLY A 299 -21.21 -0.17 -1.30
CA GLY A 299 -21.12 0.82 -0.25
C GLY A 299 -20.86 2.22 -0.82
N ALA A 300 -21.25 3.24 -0.05
CA ALA A 300 -21.00 4.63 -0.41
C ALA A 300 -19.50 4.84 -0.74
N PRO A 301 -19.16 5.66 -1.75
CA PRO A 301 -17.77 5.90 -2.14
C PRO A 301 -16.93 6.37 -0.96
N LEU A 302 -15.75 5.77 -0.78
CA LEU A 302 -14.82 6.22 0.26
C LEU A 302 -14.25 7.59 -0.14
N ALA A 303 -14.14 8.50 0.82
CA ALA A 303 -13.56 9.82 0.58
C ALA A 303 -12.03 9.79 0.41
N ALA A 304 -11.37 8.73 0.89
CA ALA A 304 -9.93 8.54 0.81
C ALA A 304 -9.55 7.05 0.92
N PRO A 305 -8.41 6.62 0.34
CA PRO A 305 -7.92 5.25 0.48
C PRO A 305 -7.46 4.88 1.89
N GLY A 306 -7.57 3.60 2.23
CA GLY A 306 -6.98 3.04 3.47
C GLY A 306 -7.78 3.32 4.74
N THR A 307 -9.08 3.55 4.63
CA THR A 307 -9.99 3.80 5.77
C THR A 307 -10.61 2.52 6.34
N LEU A 308 -10.52 1.40 5.62
CA LEU A 308 -11.05 0.08 6.01
C LEU A 308 -10.28 -0.56 7.17
N LEU A 309 -10.98 -1.31 8.02
CA LEU A 309 -10.44 -1.97 9.21
C LEU A 309 -9.34 -2.99 8.88
N THR A 310 -9.56 -3.88 7.90
CA THR A 310 -8.52 -4.80 7.41
C THR A 310 -7.78 -4.14 6.26
N HIS A 311 -6.63 -3.57 6.57
CA HIS A 311 -5.75 -2.96 5.60
C HIS A 311 -4.32 -3.07 6.12
N TYR A 312 -3.35 -3.35 5.25
CA TYR A 312 -1.95 -3.58 5.64
C TYR A 312 -1.71 -4.85 6.48
N ALA A 313 -2.65 -5.79 6.44
CA ALA A 313 -2.56 -7.02 7.23
C ALA A 313 -1.68 -8.04 6.52
N PRO A 314 -0.75 -8.70 7.25
CA PRO A 314 -0.19 -9.96 6.81
C PRO A 314 -1.30 -10.99 6.53
N ASP A 315 -1.07 -11.89 5.59
CA ASP A 315 -1.89 -13.08 5.37
C ASP A 315 -1.82 -14.03 6.59
N ALA A 316 -0.73 -13.95 7.37
CA ALA A 316 -0.56 -14.66 8.63
C ALA A 316 -1.44 -14.04 9.77
N PRO A 317 -2.04 -14.88 10.65
CA PRO A 317 -2.79 -14.38 11.82
C PRO A 317 -1.93 -13.43 12.65
N SER A 318 -2.39 -12.19 12.80
CA SER A 318 -1.64 -11.11 13.46
C SER A 318 -2.43 -10.54 14.62
N PHE A 319 -1.76 -10.28 15.75
CA PHE A 319 -2.38 -9.82 16.98
C PHE A 319 -1.55 -8.72 17.63
N LEU A 320 -2.23 -7.68 18.14
CA LEU A 320 -1.61 -6.78 19.11
C LEU A 320 -1.35 -7.54 20.41
N PHE A 321 -0.17 -7.33 20.98
CA PHE A 321 0.29 -8.03 22.17
C PHE A 321 0.98 -7.06 23.12
N ALA A 322 0.45 -6.97 24.34
CA ALA A 322 1.02 -6.15 25.41
C ALA A 322 1.83 -7.03 26.38
N ALA A 323 3.03 -6.56 26.74
CA ALA A 323 3.76 -7.06 27.89
C ALA A 323 3.19 -6.44 29.17
N ASP A 324 1.99 -6.82 29.57
CA ASP A 324 1.54 -6.45 30.91
C ASP A 324 2.40 -7.18 31.98
N GLY A 325 2.56 -6.55 33.14
CA GLY A 325 3.38 -7.10 34.23
C GLY A 325 2.93 -8.50 34.67
N ALA A 326 1.68 -8.88 34.38
CA ALA A 326 1.18 -10.23 34.63
C ALA A 326 1.72 -11.28 33.63
N THR A 327 1.85 -10.97 32.33
CA THR A 327 2.38 -11.91 31.32
C THR A 327 3.90 -12.09 31.40
N VAL A 328 4.64 -11.04 31.74
CA VAL A 328 6.12 -11.09 31.83
C VAL A 328 6.62 -11.48 33.24
N ALA A 329 5.98 -11.00 34.31
CA ALA A 329 6.37 -11.36 35.69
C ALA A 329 5.70 -12.64 36.21
N GLY A 330 4.63 -13.12 35.57
CA GLY A 330 3.92 -14.36 35.92
C GLY A 330 4.35 -15.61 35.15
N GLY A 331 5.39 -15.52 34.30
CA GLY A 331 5.93 -16.66 33.57
C GLY A 331 4.93 -17.30 32.60
N ALA A 332 4.60 -16.59 31.51
CA ALA A 332 4.00 -17.25 30.35
C ALA A 332 4.78 -18.55 30.03
N PRO A 333 4.14 -19.70 29.79
CA PRO A 333 4.87 -20.84 29.27
C PRO A 333 5.42 -20.43 27.91
N LEU A 334 6.75 -20.47 27.80
CA LEU A 334 7.47 -20.21 26.56
C LEU A 334 6.85 -20.95 25.37
N ALA A 335 6.28 -22.14 25.61
CA ALA A 335 5.60 -22.94 24.61
C ALA A 335 4.45 -22.20 23.89
N ALA A 336 3.72 -21.31 24.56
CA ALA A 336 2.58 -20.59 23.98
C ALA A 336 2.99 -19.58 22.89
N VAL A 337 4.22 -19.07 22.99
CA VAL A 337 4.78 -18.07 22.08
C VAL A 337 5.92 -18.62 21.22
N ALA A 338 6.28 -19.90 21.39
CA ALA A 338 7.37 -20.56 20.67
C ALA A 338 7.17 -20.62 19.16
N GLU A 339 5.91 -20.58 18.73
CA GLU A 339 5.53 -20.56 17.32
C GLU A 339 5.11 -19.16 16.86
N ALA A 340 5.33 -18.12 17.65
CA ALA A 340 5.03 -16.75 17.24
C ALA A 340 6.24 -16.09 16.59
N VAL A 341 6.01 -15.30 15.53
CA VAL A 341 6.96 -14.29 15.06
C VAL A 341 6.66 -12.98 15.78
N VAL A 342 7.65 -12.40 16.45
CA VAL A 342 7.47 -11.17 17.24
C VAL A 342 8.00 -9.97 16.46
N VAL A 343 7.15 -8.98 16.26
CA VAL A 343 7.52 -7.64 15.80
C VAL A 343 7.40 -6.69 17.00
N ASP A 344 8.54 -6.37 17.59
CA ASP A 344 8.66 -5.58 18.80
C ASP A 344 8.77 -4.07 18.51
N PHE A 345 8.60 -3.26 19.55
CA PHE A 345 8.83 -1.83 19.52
C PHE A 345 9.32 -1.36 20.88
N GLY A 346 10.48 -0.71 20.92
CA GLY A 346 11.07 -0.18 22.15
C GLY A 346 11.54 -1.25 23.13
N GLY A 347 11.84 -2.46 22.64
CA GLY A 347 12.30 -3.59 23.45
C GLY A 347 11.29 -4.12 24.47
N GLN A 348 10.01 -3.74 24.40
CA GLN A 348 9.02 -4.13 25.40
C GLN A 348 8.76 -5.66 25.43
N LEU A 349 8.95 -6.34 24.29
CA LEU A 349 8.85 -7.79 24.15
C LEU A 349 10.23 -8.46 24.05
N ALA A 350 11.32 -7.78 24.41
CA ALA A 350 12.68 -8.31 24.26
C ALA A 350 12.91 -9.62 25.03
N ALA A 351 12.16 -9.84 26.12
CA ALA A 351 12.17 -11.10 26.88
C ALA A 351 11.69 -12.32 26.06
N LEU A 352 11.01 -12.10 24.92
CA LEU A 352 10.55 -13.14 24.01
C LEU A 352 11.57 -13.48 22.91
N ARG A 353 12.66 -12.72 22.75
CA ARG A 353 13.62 -12.89 21.65
C ARG A 353 14.14 -14.32 21.50
N GLU A 354 14.57 -14.92 22.59
CA GLU A 354 15.13 -16.29 22.62
C GLU A 354 14.03 -17.37 22.72
N LYS A 355 12.76 -16.95 22.79
CA LYS A 355 11.62 -17.81 23.11
C LYS A 355 10.68 -17.98 21.93
N ALA A 356 10.56 -16.95 21.11
CA ALA A 356 9.72 -16.88 19.92
C ALA A 356 10.36 -17.64 18.74
N PHE A 357 9.56 -17.93 17.72
CA PHE A 357 10.06 -18.55 16.49
C PHE A 357 11.03 -17.64 15.74
N ASP A 358 10.70 -16.34 15.72
CA ASP A 358 11.62 -15.30 15.28
C ASP A 358 11.25 -13.97 15.94
N TYR A 359 12.19 -13.03 15.93
CA TYR A 359 12.06 -11.76 16.61
C TYR A 359 12.75 -10.63 15.84
N GLN A 360 12.04 -9.52 15.65
CA GLN A 360 12.61 -8.28 15.15
C GLN A 360 12.01 -7.09 15.91
N ASP A 361 12.85 -6.12 16.30
CA ASP A 361 12.38 -4.85 16.87
C ASP A 361 12.36 -3.78 15.78
N LEU A 362 11.24 -3.06 15.67
CA LEU A 362 11.07 -1.94 14.74
C LEU A 362 11.95 -0.75 15.09
N SER A 363 12.14 -0.50 16.40
CA SER A 363 13.05 0.52 16.93
C SER A 363 13.32 0.23 18.40
N PRO A 364 14.50 -0.31 18.74
CA PRO A 364 14.90 -0.54 20.13
C PRO A 364 14.91 0.72 20.99
N GLU A 365 15.08 1.90 20.38
CA GLU A 365 15.07 3.20 21.06
C GLU A 365 13.67 3.80 21.22
N ALA A 366 12.61 3.07 20.83
CA ALA A 366 11.22 3.55 20.80
C ALA A 366 11.02 4.81 19.91
N ASP A 367 11.77 4.90 18.81
CA ASP A 367 11.60 5.97 17.81
C ASP A 367 10.49 5.60 16.82
N ALA A 368 9.31 6.20 17.00
CA ALA A 368 8.15 5.92 16.16
C ALA A 368 8.34 6.29 14.68
N ALA A 369 9.21 7.24 14.35
CA ALA A 369 9.50 7.59 12.96
C ALA A 369 10.34 6.50 12.28
N LYS A 370 11.39 6.01 12.96
CA LYS A 370 12.17 4.85 12.49
C LYS A 370 11.33 3.58 12.41
N ALA A 371 10.50 3.34 13.42
CA ALA A 371 9.60 2.19 13.44
C ALA A 371 8.60 2.25 12.29
N SER A 372 8.04 3.42 11.97
CA SER A 372 7.18 3.61 10.79
C SER A 372 7.92 3.30 9.48
N ALA A 373 9.16 3.76 9.35
CA ALA A 373 10.00 3.48 8.17
C ALA A 373 10.25 1.97 7.97
N ALA A 374 10.40 1.23 9.06
CA ALA A 374 10.67 -0.21 9.05
C ALA A 374 9.40 -1.09 9.00
N LEU A 375 8.24 -0.56 9.42
CA LEU A 375 7.04 -1.33 9.74
C LEU A 375 6.63 -2.32 8.64
N PHE A 376 6.37 -1.85 7.42
CA PHE A 376 5.86 -2.72 6.37
C PHE A 376 6.89 -3.74 5.87
N ALA A 377 8.18 -3.42 5.94
CA ALA A 377 9.22 -4.40 5.65
C ALA A 377 9.27 -5.49 6.73
N ALA A 378 9.14 -5.11 8.00
CA ALA A 378 9.06 -6.05 9.12
C ALA A 378 7.80 -6.92 9.07
N LEU A 379 6.63 -6.36 8.70
CA LEU A 379 5.40 -7.15 8.55
C LEU A 379 5.51 -8.18 7.42
N ARG A 380 6.13 -7.83 6.28
CA ARG A 380 6.39 -8.78 5.19
C ARG A 380 7.41 -9.85 5.56
N TRP A 381 8.45 -9.47 6.29
CA TRP A 381 9.38 -10.43 6.89
C TRP A 381 8.65 -11.37 7.85
N ALA A 382 7.82 -10.83 8.73
CA ALA A 382 7.10 -11.62 9.73
C ALA A 382 6.14 -12.62 9.08
N GLU A 383 5.44 -12.22 8.02
CA GLU A 383 4.62 -13.12 7.20
C GLU A 383 5.44 -14.27 6.60
N GLN A 384 6.60 -13.96 6.01
CA GLN A 384 7.48 -14.97 5.45
C GLN A 384 7.92 -15.97 6.52
N ARG A 385 8.34 -15.48 7.69
CA ARG A 385 8.75 -16.34 8.81
C ARG A 385 7.58 -17.13 9.39
N ALA A 386 6.39 -16.56 9.41
CA ALA A 386 5.18 -17.28 9.82
C ALA A 386 4.86 -18.44 8.88
N ALA A 387 5.03 -18.24 7.56
CA ALA A 387 4.87 -19.30 6.56
C ALA A 387 5.93 -20.41 6.66
N GLU A 388 7.12 -20.10 7.18
CA GLU A 388 8.21 -21.06 7.40
C GLU A 388 8.08 -21.86 8.72
N GLY A 389 7.15 -21.48 9.61
CA GLY A 389 6.86 -22.23 10.84
C GLY A 389 6.27 -21.42 12.00
N GLY A 390 6.38 -20.09 11.98
CA GLY A 390 5.93 -19.21 13.05
C GLY A 390 4.43 -18.89 13.01
N ARG A 391 3.54 -19.88 13.12
CA ARG A 391 2.06 -19.89 13.00
C ARG A 391 1.24 -18.59 13.23
N CYS A 392 1.72 -17.60 13.99
CA CYS A 392 1.13 -16.27 14.10
C CYS A 392 2.18 -15.15 14.25
N VAL A 393 1.74 -13.91 14.06
CA VAL A 393 2.54 -12.69 14.27
C VAL A 393 2.03 -11.96 15.51
N LEU A 394 2.92 -11.66 16.45
CA LEU A 394 2.65 -10.81 17.62
C LEU A 394 3.27 -9.43 17.40
N LEU A 395 2.43 -8.42 17.45
CA LEU A 395 2.77 -7.02 17.22
C LEU A 395 2.77 -6.28 18.56
N ALA A 396 3.89 -5.72 18.94
CA ALA A 396 3.99 -4.95 20.17
C ALA A 396 3.15 -3.66 20.08
N GLU A 397 2.45 -3.33 21.17
CA GLU A 397 1.65 -2.10 21.22
C GLU A 397 2.56 -0.87 21.34
N PRO A 398 2.43 0.13 20.46
CA PRO A 398 3.31 1.29 20.50
C PRO A 398 3.04 2.14 21.74
N HIS A 399 4.11 2.62 22.37
CA HIS A 399 4.10 3.45 23.57
C HIS A 399 4.96 4.71 23.38
N ASP A 400 4.79 5.71 24.24
CA ASP A 400 5.41 7.04 24.11
C ASP A 400 6.88 7.12 24.58
N GLY A 401 7.44 6.01 25.08
CA GLY A 401 8.86 5.92 25.46
C GLY A 401 9.30 7.05 26.41
N ALA A 402 10.52 7.59 26.20
CA ALA A 402 11.07 8.69 27.00
C ALA A 402 10.63 10.11 26.56
N GLY A 403 9.68 10.23 25.62
CA GLY A 403 9.18 11.51 25.11
C GLY A 403 10.10 12.22 24.10
N GLY A 404 9.53 12.85 23.06
CA GLY A 404 10.28 13.60 22.04
C GLY A 404 9.51 13.88 20.74
N ALA A 405 10.16 14.53 19.76
CA ALA A 405 9.54 14.86 18.45
C ALA A 405 9.06 13.62 17.65
N THR A 406 9.61 12.45 17.95
CA THR A 406 9.19 11.17 17.37
C THR A 406 7.82 10.72 17.86
N VAL A 407 7.37 11.17 19.05
CA VAL A 407 6.04 10.88 19.60
C VAL A 407 4.92 11.37 18.68
N GLU A 408 5.17 12.42 17.88
CA GLU A 408 4.16 12.92 16.94
C GLU A 408 3.83 11.90 15.83
N TYR A 409 4.71 10.94 15.56
CA TYR A 409 4.49 9.83 14.60
C TYR A 409 3.79 8.62 15.23
N LEU A 410 3.75 8.53 16.56
CA LEU A 410 3.17 7.40 17.29
C LEU A 410 1.71 7.13 16.90
N PRO A 411 0.83 8.14 16.74
CA PRO A 411 -0.56 7.89 16.31
C PRO A 411 -0.67 7.25 14.92
N ALA A 412 0.27 7.52 14.00
CA ALA A 412 0.28 6.91 12.68
C ALA A 412 0.77 5.46 12.74
N LEU A 413 1.85 5.20 13.50
CA LEU A 413 2.35 3.85 13.77
C LEU A 413 1.28 2.98 14.43
N ALA A 414 0.60 3.49 15.45
CA ALA A 414 -0.47 2.81 16.16
C ALA A 414 -1.64 2.44 15.25
N ASP A 415 -2.09 3.35 14.40
CA ASP A 415 -3.15 3.05 13.43
C ASP A 415 -2.74 1.91 12.48
N ARG A 416 -1.49 1.87 12.02
CA ARG A 416 -1.02 0.81 11.12
C ARG A 416 -0.86 -0.53 11.81
N LEU A 417 -0.30 -0.58 13.03
CA LEU A 417 -0.22 -1.81 13.82
C LEU A 417 -1.60 -2.36 14.15
N PHE A 418 -2.54 -1.49 14.53
CA PHE A 418 -3.93 -1.88 14.79
C PHE A 418 -4.61 -2.48 13.57
N ARG A 419 -4.49 -1.85 12.39
CA ARG A 419 -5.05 -2.38 11.12
C ARG A 419 -4.35 -3.65 10.65
N ALA A 420 -3.04 -3.76 10.85
CA ALA A 420 -2.28 -4.97 10.54
C ALA A 420 -2.77 -6.18 11.37
N ALA A 421 -3.11 -5.95 12.63
CA ALA A 421 -3.76 -6.95 13.49
C ALA A 421 -5.28 -7.11 13.22
N SER A 422 -5.86 -6.36 12.29
CA SER A 422 -7.33 -6.26 12.11
C SER A 422 -8.08 -5.93 13.42
N GLY A 423 -7.44 -5.17 14.30
CA GLY A 423 -7.94 -4.83 15.64
C GLY A 423 -7.91 -5.97 16.66
N LYS A 424 -7.35 -7.13 16.32
CA LYS A 424 -7.27 -8.28 17.21
C LYS A 424 -6.17 -8.09 18.24
N ARG A 425 -6.45 -8.52 19.46
CA ARG A 425 -5.49 -8.58 20.56
C ARG A 425 -5.30 -10.03 20.97
N ALA A 426 -4.11 -10.38 21.45
CA ALA A 426 -3.85 -11.68 22.05
C ALA A 426 -3.29 -11.53 23.45
N SER A 427 -3.61 -12.49 24.31
CA SER A 427 -3.02 -12.64 25.64
C SER A 427 -2.71 -14.10 25.93
N VAL A 428 -1.94 -14.37 26.98
CA VAL A 428 -1.62 -15.74 27.40
C VAL A 428 -2.51 -16.11 28.59
N VAL A 429 -3.46 -17.02 28.39
CA VAL A 429 -4.39 -17.51 29.43
C VAL A 429 -4.23 -19.01 29.57
N GLY A 430 -4.00 -19.49 30.81
CA GLY A 430 -3.83 -20.93 31.07
C GLY A 430 -2.65 -21.56 30.31
N GLY A 431 -1.69 -20.74 29.87
CA GLY A 431 -0.55 -21.19 29.09
C GLY A 431 -0.79 -21.38 27.59
N GLN A 432 -1.89 -20.85 27.08
CA GLN A 432 -2.19 -20.80 25.64
C GLN A 432 -2.32 -19.35 25.19
N LEU A 433 -1.93 -19.09 23.94
CA LEU A 433 -2.20 -17.82 23.29
C LEU A 433 -3.68 -17.78 22.88
N VAL A 434 -4.43 -16.84 23.44
CA VAL A 434 -5.86 -16.66 23.17
C VAL A 434 -6.13 -15.26 22.62
N GLU A 435 -7.01 -15.19 21.62
CA GLU A 435 -7.54 -13.91 21.14
C GLU A 435 -8.43 -13.29 22.23
N VAL A 436 -8.22 -12.01 22.54
CA VAL A 436 -9.03 -11.26 23.50
C VAL A 436 -9.79 -10.15 22.80
N ALA A 437 -10.97 -9.83 23.32
CA ALA A 437 -11.79 -8.73 22.81
C ALA A 437 -11.03 -7.41 22.90
N ALA A 438 -11.17 -6.60 21.84
CA ALA A 438 -10.44 -5.35 21.62
C ALA A 438 -10.75 -4.24 22.64
#